data_AF-A0A0A0JY06-F1
#
_entry.id   AF-A0A0A0JY06-F1
#
_cell.length_a   1.000
_cell.length_b   1.000
_cell.length_c   1.000
_cell.angle_alpha   90.00
_cell.angle_beta   90.00
_cell.angle_gamma   90.00
#
_symmetry.space_group_name_H-M   'P 1'
#
loop_
_entity.id
_entity.type
_entity.pdbx_description
1 polymer ?
#
loop_
_entity_poly.entity_id
_entity_poly.type
_entity_poly.pdbx_seq_one_letter_code
_entity_poly.pdbx_strand_id
1 'polypeptide(L)'
;MRIVSTLTLGLLATLAAGCGTSAPRPPVGTPASPSVSTTVVRADDEVVAHGMLMQDSPTADVELCLGGVAESYPPQCGGPTFVGEVDWDAVRPERANGVTWSSGEVWVVGRYDRGTGSSGALTLTRPVSPTPPPGVDVPTEAPATFPQLCDDPYADGGRRGAGSEDERNALGELLPTLDGYVGSWVSDGSSLFNVLVNDDPEAARARLREAWPGGLCVEQRDLPTERDVLAAQSALGSRFGLLTSSGQAMTGGLDVHVTMLDQATLDGILAAVRPWLAPEHVRVTSAFQPLSR
;
A
#
# COMPACT_ATOMS: atom_id res chain seq x y z
N MET A 1 87.49 -45.84 7.97
CA MET A 1 87.88 -44.93 6.87
C MET A 1 86.62 -44.57 6.09
N ARG A 2 86.34 -43.27 6.01
CA ARG A 2 85.27 -42.56 5.28
C ARG A 2 83.81 -42.73 5.76
N ILE A 3 83.48 -41.75 6.60
CA ILE A 3 82.19 -41.13 6.92
C ILE A 3 81.58 -40.52 5.65
N VAL A 4 80.27 -40.71 5.41
CA VAL A 4 79.40 -39.65 4.90
C VAL A 4 78.04 -39.73 5.60
N SER A 5 77.74 -38.66 6.32
CA SER A 5 76.51 -38.32 7.01
C SER A 5 75.33 -38.12 6.07
N THR A 6 74.13 -38.53 6.50
CA THR A 6 72.89 -37.79 6.18
C THR A 6 71.91 -37.92 7.34
N LEU A 7 71.88 -36.85 8.13
CA LEU A 7 70.80 -36.49 9.06
C LEU A 7 69.57 -36.11 8.23
N THR A 8 68.37 -36.57 8.59
CA THR A 8 67.18 -35.72 8.50
C THR A 8 66.11 -36.14 9.51
N LEU A 9 65.79 -35.18 10.39
CA LEU A 9 64.70 -35.15 11.37
C LEU A 9 63.33 -35.32 10.68
N GLY A 10 62.52 -36.28 11.13
CA GLY A 10 61.09 -36.37 10.84
C GLY A 10 60.30 -35.72 11.98
N LEU A 11 59.77 -34.53 11.71
CA LEU A 11 59.10 -33.62 12.64
C LEU A 11 57.66 -34.04 12.97
N LEU A 12 57.24 -33.62 14.17
CA LEU A 12 55.94 -33.69 14.86
C LEU A 12 54.65 -33.75 14.03
N ALA A 13 53.70 -34.49 14.58
CA ALA A 13 52.27 -34.37 14.33
C ALA A 13 51.70 -33.06 14.92
N THR A 14 50.92 -32.33 14.12
CA THR A 14 49.92 -31.36 14.58
C THR A 14 48.69 -31.42 13.67
N LEU A 15 47.59 -31.95 14.20
CA LEU A 15 46.24 -31.82 13.66
C LEU A 15 45.80 -30.36 13.80
N ALA A 16 45.66 -29.65 12.68
CA ALA A 16 45.03 -28.34 12.66
C ALA A 16 43.51 -28.52 12.64
N ALA A 17 42.88 -28.46 13.82
CA ALA A 17 41.47 -28.14 13.94
C ALA A 17 41.29 -26.67 13.55
N GLY A 18 40.82 -26.42 12.33
CA GLY A 18 40.42 -25.09 11.89
C GLY A 18 39.11 -24.69 12.55
N CYS A 19 39.17 -23.96 13.66
CA CYS A 19 38.03 -23.17 14.13
C CYS A 19 37.77 -22.05 13.12
N GLY A 20 36.82 -22.28 12.22
CA GLY A 20 36.22 -21.23 11.42
C GLY A 20 35.36 -20.36 12.33
N THR A 21 35.94 -19.29 12.85
CA THR A 21 35.20 -18.25 13.57
C THR A 21 34.30 -17.53 12.56
N SER A 22 33.03 -17.93 12.48
CA SER A 22 32.02 -17.17 11.77
C SER A 22 31.90 -15.79 12.42
N ALA A 23 32.37 -14.76 11.71
CA ALA A 23 32.15 -13.39 12.11
C ALA A 23 30.63 -13.14 12.25
N PRO A 24 30.17 -12.42 13.29
CA PRO A 24 28.77 -12.01 13.38
C PRO A 24 28.41 -11.21 12.12
N ARG A 25 27.45 -11.73 11.35
CA ARG A 25 26.86 -10.98 10.23
C ARG A 25 26.20 -9.73 10.84
N PRO A 26 26.36 -8.53 10.25
CA PRO A 26 25.62 -7.36 10.70
C PRO A 26 24.12 -7.69 10.67
N PRO A 27 23.32 -7.19 11.63
CA PRO A 27 21.88 -7.41 11.64
C PRO A 27 21.31 -6.98 10.29
N VAL A 28 20.53 -7.88 9.68
CA VAL A 28 19.65 -7.53 8.57
C VAL A 28 18.82 -6.36 9.06
N GLY A 29 18.96 -5.21 8.41
CA GLY A 29 18.25 -4.00 8.80
C GLY A 29 16.76 -4.31 8.84
N THR A 30 16.14 -4.13 10.00
CA THR A 30 14.70 -4.01 10.13
C THR A 30 14.24 -3.08 9.01
N PRO A 31 13.29 -3.47 8.15
CA PRO A 31 12.71 -2.50 7.22
C PRO A 31 12.22 -1.34 8.06
N ALA A 32 12.80 -0.16 7.86
CA ALA A 32 12.33 1.04 8.52
C ALA A 32 10.85 1.16 8.15
N SER A 33 9.96 1.09 9.15
CA SER A 33 8.57 1.45 8.96
C SER A 33 8.58 2.82 8.28
N PRO A 34 7.97 2.99 7.10
CA PRO A 34 7.87 4.30 6.51
C PRO A 34 7.00 5.11 7.47
N SER A 35 7.63 5.96 8.27
CA SER A 35 6.97 6.99 9.05
C SER A 35 6.43 8.00 8.05
N VAL A 36 5.24 7.72 7.50
CA VAL A 36 4.52 8.67 6.66
C VAL A 36 3.90 9.67 7.62
N SER A 37 4.46 10.87 7.65
CA SER A 37 3.89 12.00 8.36
C SER A 37 2.45 12.21 7.90
N THR A 38 1.50 12.04 8.80
CA THR A 38 0.10 12.42 8.57
C THR A 38 0.02 13.94 8.57
N THR A 39 -0.11 14.54 7.39
CA THR A 39 -0.25 15.99 7.26
C THR A 39 -1.72 16.38 7.32
N VAL A 40 -2.09 17.09 8.39
CA VAL A 40 -3.45 17.60 8.60
C VAL A 40 -3.61 18.97 7.91
N VAL A 41 -4.71 19.14 7.19
CA VAL A 41 -5.14 20.38 6.54
C VAL A 41 -5.90 21.25 7.54
N ARG A 42 -5.55 22.54 7.64
CA ARG A 42 -6.31 23.52 8.43
C ARG A 42 -7.38 24.19 7.56
N ALA A 43 -8.45 24.66 8.19
CA ALA A 43 -9.58 25.27 7.48
C ALA A 43 -9.20 26.47 6.58
N ASP A 44 -8.17 27.23 6.96
CA ASP A 44 -7.72 28.40 6.20
C ASP A 44 -6.59 28.11 5.20
N ASP A 45 -6.16 26.85 5.09
CA ASP A 45 -5.09 26.47 4.16
C ASP A 45 -5.58 26.55 2.71
N GLU A 46 -4.70 27.01 1.83
CA GLU A 46 -4.87 26.80 0.39
C GLU A 46 -4.50 25.35 0.11
N VAL A 47 -5.38 24.63 -0.57
CA VAL A 47 -5.20 23.21 -0.87
C VAL A 47 -4.92 23.00 -2.34
N VAL A 48 -4.20 21.93 -2.62
CA VAL A 48 -4.01 21.38 -3.95
C VAL A 48 -4.61 19.98 -4.02
N ALA A 49 -5.20 19.64 -5.15
CA ALA A 49 -5.61 18.29 -5.48
C ALA A 49 -5.31 17.97 -6.95
N HIS A 50 -5.24 16.66 -7.22
CA HIS A 50 -5.10 16.09 -8.54
C HIS A 50 -6.28 15.17 -8.81
N GLY A 51 -7.01 15.40 -9.90
CA GLY A 51 -8.23 14.64 -10.19
C GLY A 51 -8.85 15.03 -11.53
N MET A 52 -9.93 14.37 -11.91
CA MET A 52 -10.63 14.64 -13.17
C MET A 52 -11.76 15.65 -12.97
N LEU A 53 -11.97 16.56 -13.92
CA LEU A 53 -13.16 17.43 -13.91
C LEU A 53 -14.31 16.74 -14.63
N MET A 54 -15.51 16.88 -14.11
CA MET A 54 -16.73 16.31 -14.70
C MET A 54 -17.88 17.29 -14.64
N GLN A 55 -18.69 17.32 -15.68
CA GLN A 55 -19.93 18.09 -15.76
C GLN A 55 -21.00 17.23 -16.43
N ASP A 56 -21.99 16.77 -15.65
CA ASP A 56 -23.02 15.82 -16.10
C ASP A 56 -23.96 16.37 -17.17
N SER A 57 -24.14 17.68 -17.22
CA SER A 57 -24.93 18.35 -18.24
C SER A 57 -24.47 19.80 -18.43
N PRO A 58 -24.78 20.47 -19.55
CA PRO A 58 -24.33 21.84 -19.80
C PRO A 58 -24.76 22.88 -18.74
N THR A 59 -25.75 22.54 -17.90
CA THR A 59 -26.27 23.40 -16.82
C THR A 59 -25.94 22.87 -15.42
N ALA A 60 -25.31 21.71 -15.31
CA ALA A 60 -24.85 21.18 -14.04
C ALA A 60 -23.58 21.92 -13.60
N ASP A 61 -23.37 21.97 -12.30
CA ASP A 61 -22.09 22.42 -11.75
C ASP A 61 -20.98 21.44 -12.15
N VAL A 62 -19.75 21.94 -12.22
CA VAL A 62 -18.58 21.10 -12.44
C VAL A 62 -18.23 20.43 -11.12
N GLU A 63 -17.82 19.17 -11.15
CA GLU A 63 -17.32 18.41 -10.02
C GLU A 63 -15.86 18.02 -10.22
N LEU A 64 -15.12 17.93 -9.11
CA LEU A 64 -13.77 17.40 -9.07
C LEU A 64 -13.80 15.95 -8.57
N CYS A 65 -13.52 15.01 -9.46
CA CYS A 65 -13.42 13.61 -9.12
C CYS A 65 -12.07 13.31 -8.49
N LEU A 66 -12.10 12.95 -7.20
CA LEU A 66 -10.92 12.69 -6.35
C LEU A 66 -10.73 11.21 -5.99
N GLY A 67 -11.63 10.34 -6.44
CA GLY A 67 -11.62 8.90 -6.16
C GLY A 67 -11.60 8.05 -7.44
N GLY A 68 -12.02 6.79 -7.32
CA GLY A 68 -12.11 5.88 -8.46
C GLY A 68 -13.05 6.43 -9.54
N VAL A 69 -12.56 6.46 -10.78
CA VAL A 69 -13.33 6.81 -11.97
C VAL A 69 -13.80 5.52 -12.63
N ALA A 70 -15.10 5.38 -12.88
CA ALA A 70 -15.63 4.18 -13.51
C ALA A 70 -15.15 4.04 -14.96
N GLU A 71 -14.81 2.82 -15.37
CA GLU A 71 -14.44 2.45 -16.74
C GLU A 71 -15.67 2.43 -17.67
N SER A 72 -16.29 3.59 -17.88
CA SER A 72 -17.45 3.80 -18.75
C SER A 72 -17.23 5.00 -19.69
N TYR A 73 -18.08 5.13 -20.71
CA TYR A 73 -18.05 6.26 -21.65
C TYR A 73 -19.45 6.86 -21.80
N PRO A 74 -19.80 7.95 -21.06
CA PRO A 74 -18.93 8.78 -20.21
C PRO A 74 -18.45 8.05 -18.94
N PRO A 75 -17.28 8.43 -18.38
CA PRO A 75 -16.89 7.97 -17.05
C PRO A 75 -17.91 8.45 -16.01
N GLN A 76 -17.91 7.80 -14.85
CA GLN A 76 -18.77 8.17 -13.73
C GLN A 76 -17.90 8.33 -12.48
N CYS A 77 -18.02 9.47 -11.82
CA CYS A 77 -17.39 9.78 -10.55
C CYS A 77 -18.15 10.94 -9.91
N GLY A 78 -17.86 11.21 -8.64
CA GLY A 78 -18.41 12.36 -7.95
C GLY A 78 -17.37 12.97 -7.01
N GLY A 79 -17.62 14.19 -6.58
CA GLY A 79 -16.75 14.86 -5.64
C GLY A 79 -17.16 16.29 -5.38
N PRO A 80 -16.26 17.11 -4.79
CA PRO A 80 -16.54 18.49 -4.48
C PRO A 80 -17.04 19.27 -5.69
N THR A 81 -18.07 20.08 -5.48
CA THR A 81 -18.52 21.03 -6.49
C THR A 81 -17.46 22.10 -6.69
N PHE A 82 -17.23 22.46 -7.94
CA PHE A 82 -16.28 23.47 -8.35
C PHE A 82 -16.95 24.85 -8.34
N VAL A 83 -16.34 25.81 -7.64
CA VAL A 83 -16.79 27.20 -7.61
C VAL A 83 -15.75 28.06 -8.32
N GLY A 84 -16.08 28.46 -9.55
CA GLY A 84 -15.22 29.23 -10.44
C GLY A 84 -15.49 28.92 -11.91
N GLU A 85 -14.86 29.67 -12.81
CA GLU A 85 -14.91 29.37 -14.24
C GLU A 85 -13.87 28.31 -14.61
N VAL A 86 -14.28 27.33 -15.41
CA VAL A 86 -13.39 26.30 -15.96
C VAL A 86 -13.12 26.63 -17.42
N ASP A 87 -11.85 26.89 -17.74
CA ASP A 87 -11.39 26.93 -19.12
C ASP A 87 -11.25 25.49 -19.63
N TRP A 88 -12.32 24.98 -20.23
CA TRP A 88 -12.35 23.62 -20.76
C TRP A 88 -11.31 23.40 -21.85
N ASP A 89 -11.00 24.41 -22.67
CA ASP A 89 -10.03 24.26 -23.77
C ASP A 89 -8.61 24.02 -23.24
N ALA A 90 -8.28 24.57 -22.07
CA ALA A 90 -6.99 24.34 -21.40
C ALA A 90 -6.80 22.90 -20.92
N VAL A 91 -7.89 22.15 -20.69
CA VAL A 91 -7.87 20.79 -20.13
C VAL A 91 -8.27 19.70 -21.13
N ARG A 92 -8.36 20.05 -22.42
CA ARG A 92 -8.67 19.13 -23.54
C ARG A 92 -9.92 18.28 -23.23
N PRO A 93 -11.10 18.87 -23.33
CA PRO A 93 -12.32 18.25 -22.82
C PRO A 93 -12.81 17.15 -23.76
N GLU A 94 -13.28 16.05 -23.19
CA GLU A 94 -14.05 15.02 -23.88
C GLU A 94 -15.54 15.19 -23.60
N ARG A 95 -16.38 14.73 -24.54
CA ARG A 95 -17.83 14.90 -24.47
C ARG A 95 -18.57 13.70 -25.03
N ALA A 96 -19.57 13.23 -24.30
CA ALA A 96 -20.52 12.24 -24.77
C ALA A 96 -21.83 12.34 -23.99
N ASN A 97 -22.97 12.12 -24.65
CA ASN A 97 -24.30 12.09 -24.03
C ASN A 97 -24.64 13.32 -23.16
N GLY A 98 -24.09 14.50 -23.49
CA GLY A 98 -24.30 15.74 -22.73
C GLY A 98 -23.34 15.95 -21.55
N VAL A 99 -22.53 14.93 -21.20
CA VAL A 99 -21.49 15.01 -20.18
C VAL A 99 -20.20 15.58 -20.80
N THR A 100 -19.52 16.44 -20.07
CA THR A 100 -18.17 16.96 -20.39
C THR A 100 -17.19 16.57 -19.29
N TRP A 101 -15.99 16.10 -19.62
CA TRP A 101 -14.94 15.79 -18.65
C TRP A 101 -13.55 16.13 -19.20
N SER A 102 -12.54 16.27 -18.34
CA SER A 102 -11.16 16.45 -18.78
C SER A 102 -10.58 15.13 -19.33
N SER A 103 -9.81 15.16 -20.44
CA SER A 103 -9.23 13.93 -21.04
C SER A 103 -8.20 13.21 -20.15
N GLY A 104 -7.89 13.77 -18.99
CA GLY A 104 -6.99 13.25 -17.98
C GLY A 104 -7.17 13.98 -16.66
N GLU A 105 -6.36 13.61 -15.68
CA GLU A 105 -6.32 14.31 -14.40
C GLU A 105 -5.68 15.70 -14.55
N VAL A 106 -6.17 16.63 -13.75
CA VAL A 106 -5.74 18.02 -13.72
C VAL A 106 -5.44 18.43 -12.29
N TRP A 107 -4.58 19.42 -12.16
CA TRP A 107 -4.23 20.06 -10.90
C TRP A 107 -5.12 21.26 -10.65
N VAL A 108 -5.65 21.32 -9.43
CA VAL A 108 -6.51 22.41 -8.97
C VAL A 108 -6.00 22.96 -7.66
N VAL A 109 -6.06 24.27 -7.51
CA VAL A 109 -5.63 24.98 -6.31
C VAL A 109 -6.74 25.90 -5.85
N GLY A 110 -7.09 25.81 -4.58
CA GLY A 110 -8.23 26.57 -4.05
C GLY A 110 -8.40 26.47 -2.55
N ARG A 111 -9.59 26.90 -2.11
CA ARG A 111 -10.07 26.75 -0.73
C ARG A 111 -11.23 25.76 -0.73
N TYR A 112 -11.09 24.71 0.06
CA TYR A 112 -12.12 23.68 0.17
C TYR A 112 -12.99 23.96 1.40
N ASP A 113 -14.29 24.12 1.17
CA ASP A 113 -15.31 24.15 2.20
C ASP A 113 -16.00 22.78 2.23
N ARG A 114 -15.96 22.11 3.38
CA ARG A 114 -16.55 20.78 3.53
C ARG A 114 -18.07 20.77 3.38
N GLY A 115 -18.74 21.93 3.50
CA GLY A 115 -20.18 22.09 3.33
C GLY A 115 -21.02 21.20 4.26
N THR A 116 -22.33 21.18 4.03
CA THR A 116 -23.29 20.30 4.72
C THR A 116 -23.73 19.10 3.87
N GLY A 117 -23.29 19.02 2.61
CA GLY A 117 -23.54 17.91 1.68
C GLY A 117 -22.42 16.87 1.68
N SER A 118 -22.58 15.80 0.88
CA SER A 118 -21.65 14.66 0.84
C SER A 118 -20.27 14.94 0.26
N SER A 119 -20.07 16.08 -0.42
CA SER A 119 -18.86 16.30 -1.22
C SER A 119 -18.14 17.64 -0.98
N GLY A 120 -18.77 18.64 -0.35
CA GLY A 120 -18.20 19.98 -0.15
C GLY A 120 -18.05 20.79 -1.45
N ALA A 121 -17.41 21.96 -1.38
CA ALA A 121 -17.19 22.86 -2.49
C ALA A 121 -15.72 23.35 -2.52
N LEU A 122 -15.10 23.36 -3.69
CA LEU A 122 -13.76 23.91 -3.91
C LEU A 122 -13.87 25.24 -4.65
N THR A 123 -13.48 26.34 -3.99
CA THR A 123 -13.36 27.65 -4.63
C THR A 123 -11.95 27.83 -5.18
N LEU A 124 -11.82 27.99 -6.49
CA LEU A 124 -10.52 28.17 -7.13
C LEU A 124 -9.85 29.48 -6.73
N THR A 125 -8.55 29.40 -6.47
CA THR A 125 -7.67 30.57 -6.30
C THR A 125 -6.68 30.71 -7.45
N ARG A 126 -6.52 29.68 -8.28
CA ARG A 126 -5.67 29.65 -9.47
C ARG A 126 -6.41 28.95 -10.63
N PRO A 127 -6.05 29.24 -11.89
CA PRO A 127 -6.57 28.49 -13.02
C PRO A 127 -6.22 27.00 -12.92
N VAL A 128 -7.10 26.15 -13.44
CA VAL A 128 -6.85 24.71 -13.59
C VAL A 128 -5.65 24.48 -14.51
N SER A 129 -4.83 23.48 -14.19
CA SER A 129 -3.60 23.21 -14.93
C SER A 129 -3.40 21.71 -15.19
N PRO A 130 -2.96 21.28 -16.38
CA PRO A 130 -2.56 19.90 -16.62
C PRO A 130 -1.20 19.54 -15.99
N THR A 131 -0.47 20.52 -15.45
CA THR A 131 0.84 20.31 -14.81
C THR A 131 0.80 20.73 -13.33
N PRO A 132 1.62 20.10 -12.47
CA PRO A 132 1.64 20.41 -11.04
C PRO A 132 2.00 21.88 -10.78
N PRO A 133 1.36 22.53 -9.79
CA PRO A 133 1.70 23.90 -9.43
C PRO A 133 3.06 23.96 -8.70
N PRO A 134 3.75 25.11 -8.72
CA PRO A 134 5.01 25.27 -7.99
C PRO A 134 4.85 24.96 -6.49
N GLY A 135 5.84 24.27 -5.92
CA GLY A 135 5.86 23.89 -4.50
C GLY A 135 5.13 22.58 -4.18
N VAL A 136 4.58 21.90 -5.19
CA VAL A 136 4.02 20.55 -5.04
C VAL A 136 5.05 19.51 -5.44
N ASP A 137 5.47 18.72 -4.46
CA ASP A 137 6.25 17.52 -4.69
C ASP A 137 5.30 16.40 -5.15
N VAL A 138 5.28 16.14 -6.45
CA VAL A 138 4.55 14.98 -6.98
C VAL A 138 5.36 13.72 -6.62
N PRO A 139 4.83 12.82 -5.79
CA PRO A 139 5.54 11.59 -5.46
C PRO A 139 5.81 10.81 -6.74
N THR A 140 7.07 10.46 -6.99
CA THR A 140 7.36 9.46 -8.02
C THR A 140 6.90 8.12 -7.47
N GLU A 141 5.98 7.47 -8.18
CA GLU A 141 5.51 6.15 -7.81
C GLU A 141 6.69 5.17 -7.90
N ALA A 142 7.17 4.74 -6.74
CA ALA A 142 8.19 3.70 -6.69
C ALA A 142 7.54 2.39 -7.13
N PRO A 143 8.21 1.57 -7.94
CA PRO A 143 7.66 0.28 -8.32
C PRO A 143 7.38 -0.55 -7.07
N ALA A 144 6.16 -1.08 -6.97
CA ALA A 144 5.80 -1.99 -5.90
C ALA A 144 6.75 -3.20 -5.93
N THR A 145 7.35 -3.52 -4.78
CA THR A 145 8.22 -4.68 -4.64
C THR A 145 7.51 -5.74 -3.82
N PHE A 146 7.55 -6.98 -4.30
CA PHE A 146 6.92 -8.13 -3.66
C PHE A 146 8.01 -9.14 -3.26
N PRO A 147 8.81 -8.84 -2.23
CA PRO A 147 9.97 -9.64 -1.87
C PRO A 147 9.56 -11.05 -1.41
N GLN A 148 10.41 -12.02 -1.71
CA GLN A 148 10.34 -13.36 -1.15
C GLN A 148 10.74 -13.29 0.33
N LEU A 149 9.97 -13.93 1.21
CA LEU A 149 10.22 -13.90 2.66
C LEU A 149 11.40 -14.77 3.07
N CYS A 150 11.38 -16.04 2.64
CA CYS A 150 12.37 -17.03 3.02
C CYS A 150 13.48 -17.20 1.97
N ASP A 151 14.59 -17.88 2.28
CA ASP A 151 15.66 -18.11 1.29
C ASP A 151 15.30 -19.19 0.26
N ASP A 152 14.61 -20.27 0.70
CA ASP A 152 14.19 -21.39 -0.15
C ASP A 152 12.69 -21.69 0.04
N PRO A 153 11.82 -21.28 -0.91
CA PRO A 153 10.37 -21.49 -0.83
C PRO A 153 9.96 -22.95 -1.13
N TYR A 154 10.90 -23.82 -1.47
CA TYR A 154 10.65 -25.22 -1.85
C TYR A 154 11.16 -26.22 -0.81
N ALA A 155 11.85 -25.78 0.24
CA ALA A 155 12.52 -26.63 1.22
C ALA A 155 11.59 -27.68 1.86
N ASP A 156 10.30 -27.37 2.03
CA ASP A 156 9.31 -28.23 2.71
C ASP A 156 8.48 -29.07 1.72
N GLY A 157 9.13 -29.63 0.70
CA GLY A 157 8.48 -30.50 -0.28
C GLY A 157 7.74 -29.77 -1.40
N GLY A 158 7.96 -28.47 -1.55
CA GLY A 158 7.45 -27.69 -2.68
C GLY A 158 8.16 -28.07 -3.98
N ARG A 159 7.51 -27.85 -5.12
CA ARG A 159 8.06 -28.11 -6.45
C ARG A 159 7.97 -26.86 -7.32
N ARG A 160 9.09 -26.53 -7.98
CA ARG A 160 9.13 -25.42 -8.94
C ARG A 160 8.16 -25.67 -10.09
N GLY A 161 7.32 -24.68 -10.38
CA GLY A 161 6.31 -24.75 -11.45
C GLY A 161 5.11 -25.65 -11.14
N ALA A 162 4.95 -26.11 -9.88
CA ALA A 162 3.72 -26.73 -9.42
C ALA A 162 2.73 -25.67 -8.89
N GLY A 163 1.46 -26.04 -8.77
CA GLY A 163 0.37 -25.13 -8.43
C GLY A 163 -0.56 -24.90 -9.63
N SER A 164 -1.62 -25.69 -9.73
CA SER A 164 -2.71 -25.46 -10.69
C SER A 164 -3.58 -24.27 -10.26
N GLU A 165 -4.46 -23.80 -11.15
CA GLU A 165 -5.42 -22.76 -10.78
C GLU A 165 -6.37 -23.22 -9.68
N ASP A 166 -6.80 -24.49 -9.70
CA ASP A 166 -7.65 -25.08 -8.65
C ASP A 166 -6.93 -25.12 -7.30
N GLU A 167 -5.65 -25.51 -7.27
CA GLU A 167 -4.83 -25.51 -6.06
C GLU A 167 -4.62 -24.07 -5.55
N ARG A 168 -4.49 -23.10 -6.45
CA ARG A 168 -4.35 -21.68 -6.09
C ARG A 168 -5.64 -21.14 -5.49
N ASN A 169 -6.79 -21.51 -6.05
CA ASN A 169 -8.09 -21.13 -5.52
C ASN A 169 -8.32 -21.77 -4.13
N ALA A 170 -8.00 -23.06 -3.98
CA ALA A 170 -8.07 -23.75 -2.69
C ALA A 170 -7.16 -23.11 -1.63
N LEU A 171 -5.94 -22.71 -2.01
CA LEU A 171 -5.06 -21.95 -1.13
C LEU A 171 -5.69 -20.60 -0.73
N GLY A 172 -6.28 -19.88 -1.68
CA GLY A 172 -6.98 -18.61 -1.45
C GLY A 172 -8.12 -18.73 -0.44
N GLU A 173 -8.90 -19.82 -0.50
CA GLU A 173 -9.96 -20.11 0.47
C GLU A 173 -9.42 -20.52 1.84
N LEU A 174 -8.26 -21.18 1.88
CA LEU A 174 -7.64 -21.66 3.11
C LEU A 174 -7.00 -20.54 3.94
N LEU A 175 -6.33 -19.59 3.28
CA LEU A 175 -5.61 -18.48 3.93
C LEU A 175 -6.41 -17.72 5.01
N PRO A 176 -7.63 -17.20 4.74
CA PRO A 176 -8.41 -16.45 5.74
C PRO A 176 -8.90 -17.33 6.91
N THR A 177 -8.78 -18.66 6.80
CA THR A 177 -9.14 -19.60 7.85
C THR A 177 -7.98 -19.94 8.79
N LEU A 178 -6.75 -19.49 8.46
CA LEU A 178 -5.61 -19.69 9.35
C LEU A 178 -5.77 -18.82 10.60
N ASP A 179 -5.42 -19.40 11.74
CA ASP A 179 -5.28 -18.63 12.97
C ASP A 179 -4.11 -17.65 12.81
N GLY A 180 -4.37 -16.40 13.19
CA GLY A 180 -3.35 -15.35 13.11
C GLY A 180 -2.99 -14.85 11.71
N TYR A 181 -3.78 -15.17 10.67
CA TYR A 181 -3.50 -14.69 9.31
C TYR A 181 -3.39 -13.16 9.23
N VAL A 182 -2.26 -12.66 8.73
CA VAL A 182 -1.98 -11.22 8.53
C VAL A 182 -2.20 -10.82 7.08
N GLY A 183 -1.65 -11.60 6.14
CA GLY A 183 -1.73 -11.32 4.71
C GLY A 183 -0.85 -12.23 3.87
N SER A 184 -1.02 -12.17 2.56
CA SER A 184 -0.21 -12.93 1.61
C SER A 184 0.00 -12.18 0.29
N TRP A 185 1.06 -12.54 -0.43
CA TRP A 185 1.38 -12.01 -1.76
C TRP A 185 2.21 -13.01 -2.57
N VAL A 186 2.33 -12.76 -3.88
CA VAL A 186 3.18 -13.54 -4.78
C VAL A 186 4.42 -12.75 -5.22
N SER A 187 5.60 -13.38 -5.18
CA SER A 187 6.86 -12.72 -5.55
C SER A 187 7.27 -12.88 -7.01
N ASP A 188 6.82 -13.96 -7.65
CA ASP A 188 7.13 -14.28 -9.05
C ASP A 188 5.95 -13.97 -9.99
N GLY A 189 4.91 -13.29 -9.46
CA GLY A 189 3.68 -12.98 -10.17
C GLY A 189 2.74 -14.17 -10.41
N SER A 190 3.04 -15.37 -9.89
CA SER A 190 2.21 -16.55 -10.18
C SER A 190 2.14 -17.62 -9.08
N SER A 191 3.27 -18.16 -8.63
CA SER A 191 3.34 -19.47 -7.96
C SER A 191 4.19 -19.49 -6.67
N LEU A 192 4.83 -18.38 -6.34
CA LEU A 192 5.62 -18.24 -5.14
C LEU A 192 4.85 -17.41 -4.12
N PHE A 193 4.15 -18.10 -3.22
CA PHE A 193 3.37 -17.48 -2.15
C PHE A 193 4.23 -17.14 -0.94
N ASN A 194 3.99 -15.96 -0.40
CA ASN A 194 4.49 -15.50 0.87
C ASN A 194 3.30 -15.27 1.80
N VAL A 195 3.37 -15.80 3.01
CA VAL A 195 2.29 -15.73 3.99
C VAL A 195 2.84 -15.22 5.31
N LEU A 196 2.18 -14.21 5.86
CA LEU A 196 2.42 -13.72 7.21
C LEU A 196 1.34 -14.22 8.14
N VAL A 197 1.76 -14.75 9.28
CA VAL A 197 0.90 -15.05 10.42
C VAL A 197 1.45 -14.33 11.66
N ASN A 198 0.62 -14.10 12.68
CA ASN A 198 1.08 -13.53 13.94
C ASN A 198 1.35 -14.56 15.05
N ASP A 199 0.91 -15.81 14.84
CA ASP A 199 1.06 -16.92 15.77
C ASP A 199 2.01 -17.99 15.21
N ASP A 200 1.60 -19.26 15.08
CA ASP A 200 2.48 -20.38 14.73
C ASP A 200 2.74 -20.51 13.19
N PRO A 201 3.93 -20.14 12.68
CA PRO A 201 4.23 -20.22 11.25
C PRO A 201 4.45 -21.66 10.78
N GLU A 202 4.85 -22.58 11.66
CA GLU A 202 5.11 -23.98 11.30
C GLU A 202 3.78 -24.75 11.14
N ALA A 203 2.83 -24.54 12.06
CA ALA A 203 1.48 -25.08 11.92
C ALA A 203 0.77 -24.51 10.68
N ALA A 204 0.88 -23.20 10.44
CA ALA A 204 0.33 -22.57 9.24
C ALA A 204 0.96 -23.17 7.97
N ARG A 205 2.28 -23.32 7.93
CA ARG A 205 3.00 -23.93 6.80
C ARG A 205 2.56 -25.36 6.53
N ALA A 206 2.47 -26.19 7.56
CA ALA A 206 2.03 -27.57 7.43
C ALA A 206 0.63 -27.65 6.82
N ARG A 207 -0.32 -26.85 7.33
CA ARG A 207 -1.69 -26.77 6.81
C ARG A 207 -1.75 -26.28 5.37
N LEU A 208 -1.02 -25.22 5.04
CA LEU A 208 -1.01 -24.66 3.68
C LEU A 208 -0.40 -25.61 2.66
N ARG A 209 0.58 -26.42 3.07
CA ARG A 209 1.23 -27.39 2.19
C ARG A 209 0.29 -28.51 1.73
N GLU A 210 -0.79 -28.80 2.46
CA GLU A 210 -1.83 -29.74 2.05
C GLU A 210 -2.57 -29.27 0.79
N ALA A 211 -2.72 -27.95 0.62
CA ALA A 211 -3.42 -27.34 -0.52
C ALA A 211 -2.47 -26.82 -1.61
N TRP A 212 -1.20 -26.55 -1.28
CA TRP A 212 -0.28 -25.87 -2.19
C TRP A 212 1.04 -26.62 -2.42
N PRO A 213 1.26 -27.21 -3.61
CA PRO A 213 2.50 -27.91 -3.94
C PRO A 213 3.62 -26.99 -4.48
N GLY A 214 3.35 -25.70 -4.69
CA GLY A 214 4.28 -24.72 -5.26
C GLY A 214 5.28 -24.11 -4.27
N GLY A 215 5.83 -22.94 -4.61
CA GLY A 215 6.71 -22.20 -3.70
C GLY A 215 5.90 -21.57 -2.56
N LEU A 216 6.34 -21.76 -1.32
CA LEU A 216 5.68 -21.22 -0.13
C LEU A 216 6.71 -20.77 0.90
N CYS A 217 6.64 -19.49 1.26
CA CYS A 217 7.31 -18.95 2.44
C CYS A 217 6.25 -18.57 3.48
N VAL A 218 6.43 -18.98 4.73
CA VAL A 218 5.58 -18.59 5.86
C VAL A 218 6.47 -18.02 6.95
N GLU A 219 6.16 -16.80 7.40
CA GLU A 219 6.85 -16.15 8.51
C GLU A 219 5.87 -15.66 9.57
N GLN A 220 6.36 -15.60 10.80
CA GLN A 220 5.66 -14.96 11.91
C GLN A 220 6.07 -13.49 12.02
N ARG A 221 5.08 -12.59 12.16
CA ARG A 221 5.30 -11.18 12.52
C ARG A 221 4.23 -10.70 13.48
N ASP A 222 4.63 -9.91 14.47
CA ASP A 222 3.72 -9.27 15.41
C ASP A 222 3.02 -8.08 14.72
N LEU A 223 1.99 -8.41 13.95
CA LEU A 223 1.21 -7.48 13.13
C LEU A 223 -0.30 -7.76 13.31
N PRO A 224 -1.17 -6.77 13.06
CA PRO A 224 -2.61 -6.99 13.07
C PRO A 224 -3.04 -8.05 12.06
N THR A 225 -4.08 -8.81 12.41
CA THR A 225 -4.63 -9.83 11.52
C THR A 225 -5.45 -9.20 10.39
N GLU A 226 -5.58 -9.90 9.26
CA GLU A 226 -6.47 -9.50 8.18
C GLU A 226 -7.91 -9.29 8.70
N ARG A 227 -8.35 -10.14 9.63
CA ARG A 227 -9.66 -10.05 10.27
C ARG A 227 -9.85 -8.73 11.02
N ASP A 228 -8.84 -8.28 11.74
CA ASP A 228 -8.86 -7.01 12.47
C ASP A 228 -8.88 -5.82 11.50
N VAL A 229 -8.09 -5.89 10.42
CA VAL A 229 -8.06 -4.86 9.37
C VAL A 229 -9.39 -4.77 8.62
N LEU A 230 -10.04 -5.90 8.32
CA LEU A 230 -11.37 -5.94 7.70
C LEU A 230 -12.45 -5.38 8.62
N ALA A 231 -12.39 -5.71 9.91
CA ALA A 231 -13.32 -5.17 10.90
C ALA A 231 -13.15 -3.65 11.06
N ALA A 232 -11.90 -3.15 11.07
CA ALA A 232 -11.60 -1.73 11.06
C ALA A 232 -12.13 -1.01 9.81
N GLN A 233 -11.96 -1.59 8.62
CA GLN A 233 -12.53 -1.05 7.37
C GLN A 233 -14.06 -0.97 7.44
N SER A 234 -14.71 -2.04 7.88
CA SER A 234 -16.17 -2.07 8.07
C SER A 234 -16.63 -1.00 9.06
N ALA A 235 -15.85 -0.76 10.12
CA ALA A 235 -16.13 0.27 11.10
C ALA A 235 -15.95 1.69 10.56
N LEU A 236 -15.22 1.93 9.47
CA LEU A 236 -15.21 3.25 8.84
C LEU A 236 -16.52 3.49 8.07
N GLY A 237 -16.94 2.52 7.26
CA GLY A 237 -18.10 2.68 6.36
C GLY A 237 -17.90 3.85 5.38
N SER A 238 -18.96 4.57 5.01
CA SER A 238 -18.89 5.75 4.13
C SER A 238 -18.69 7.08 4.88
N ARG A 239 -18.15 7.03 6.11
CA ARG A 239 -17.99 8.21 6.97
C ARG A 239 -16.70 8.97 6.62
N PHE A 240 -16.51 10.14 7.23
CA PHE A 240 -15.25 10.88 7.21
C PHE A 240 -14.79 11.39 5.82
N GLY A 241 -15.65 11.34 4.81
CA GLY A 241 -15.26 11.62 3.42
C GLY A 241 -14.31 10.56 2.88
N LEU A 242 -14.54 9.29 3.22
CA LEU A 242 -13.75 8.16 2.76
C LEU A 242 -13.84 8.03 1.23
N LEU A 243 -12.70 8.02 0.57
CA LEU A 243 -12.56 7.74 -0.86
C LEU A 243 -12.21 6.26 -1.05
N THR A 244 -11.21 5.76 -0.31
CA THR A 244 -10.83 4.35 -0.30
C THR A 244 -10.33 3.93 1.07
N SER A 245 -10.46 2.63 1.38
CA SER A 245 -9.76 1.99 2.50
C SER A 245 -9.27 0.62 2.05
N SER A 246 -8.05 0.25 2.42
CA SER A 246 -7.45 -1.04 2.03
C SER A 246 -6.48 -1.56 3.07
N GLY A 247 -6.43 -2.88 3.23
CA GLY A 247 -5.40 -3.53 4.03
C GLY A 247 -4.04 -3.57 3.32
N GLN A 248 -2.95 -3.51 4.09
CA GLN A 248 -1.58 -3.66 3.59
C GLN A 248 -1.07 -5.06 3.91
N ALA A 249 -1.18 -6.01 2.96
CA ALA A 249 -0.86 -7.42 3.20
C ALA A 249 0.58 -7.69 3.71
N MET A 250 1.55 -6.85 3.36
CA MET A 250 2.96 -7.02 3.72
C MET A 250 3.33 -6.46 5.12
N THR A 251 2.49 -5.57 5.65
CA THR A 251 2.76 -4.79 6.88
C THR A 251 1.62 -4.86 7.88
N GLY A 252 0.51 -5.55 7.57
CA GLY A 252 -0.63 -5.77 8.49
C GLY A 252 -1.41 -4.50 8.86
N GLY A 253 -1.25 -3.41 8.10
CA GLY A 253 -1.87 -2.12 8.39
C GLY A 253 -3.15 -1.84 7.61
N LEU A 254 -3.77 -0.71 7.93
CA LEU A 254 -4.90 -0.12 7.21
C LEU A 254 -4.46 1.19 6.55
N ASP A 255 -4.55 1.26 5.22
CA ASP A 255 -4.53 2.53 4.48
C ASP A 255 -5.95 3.10 4.38
N VAL A 256 -6.06 4.40 4.66
CA VAL A 256 -7.30 5.18 4.56
C VAL A 256 -7.01 6.40 3.69
N HIS A 257 -7.76 6.56 2.62
CA HIS A 257 -7.72 7.75 1.78
C HIS A 257 -9.03 8.53 1.91
N VAL A 258 -8.95 9.79 2.29
CA VAL A 258 -10.11 10.67 2.47
C VAL A 258 -10.06 11.89 1.57
N THR A 259 -11.20 12.56 1.34
CA THR A 259 -11.24 13.81 0.59
C THR A 259 -10.35 14.88 1.22
N MET A 260 -10.53 15.15 2.51
CA MET A 260 -9.72 16.11 3.28
C MET A 260 -9.41 15.53 4.66
N LEU A 261 -8.16 15.65 5.10
CA LEU A 261 -7.74 15.22 6.43
C LEU A 261 -7.56 16.43 7.36
N ASP A 262 -8.62 16.79 8.09
CA ASP A 262 -8.53 17.71 9.24
C ASP A 262 -8.36 16.93 10.56
N GLN A 263 -8.12 17.64 11.67
CA GLN A 263 -7.87 16.98 12.95
C GLN A 263 -9.08 16.17 13.43
N ALA A 264 -10.30 16.69 13.25
CA ALA A 264 -11.52 16.00 13.66
C ALA A 264 -11.74 14.71 12.86
N THR A 265 -11.39 14.72 11.57
CA THR A 265 -11.42 13.55 10.69
C THR A 265 -10.41 12.50 11.14
N LEU A 266 -9.17 12.92 11.42
CA LEU A 266 -8.13 12.03 11.91
C LEU A 266 -8.53 11.39 13.25
N ASP A 267 -8.96 12.19 14.21
CA ASP A 267 -9.41 11.71 15.52
C ASP A 267 -10.60 10.76 15.40
N GLY A 268 -11.55 11.08 14.51
CA GLY A 268 -12.71 10.24 14.23
C GLY A 268 -12.36 8.89 13.63
N ILE A 269 -11.44 8.85 12.67
CA ILE A 269 -10.92 7.62 12.06
C ILE A 269 -10.21 6.77 13.11
N LEU A 270 -9.25 7.36 13.84
CA LEU A 270 -8.48 6.64 14.87
C LEU A 270 -9.39 6.10 15.98
N ALA A 271 -10.39 6.88 16.41
CA ALA A 271 -11.37 6.43 17.39
C ALA A 271 -12.23 5.27 16.88
N ALA A 272 -12.62 5.29 15.60
CA ALA A 272 -13.44 4.25 14.99
C ALA A 272 -12.71 2.91 14.89
N VAL A 273 -11.41 2.92 14.54
CA VAL A 273 -10.63 1.70 14.29
C VAL A 273 -9.90 1.15 15.51
N ARG A 274 -9.78 1.94 16.59
CA ARG A 274 -9.10 1.58 17.84
C ARG A 274 -9.43 0.21 18.44
N PRO A 275 -10.66 -0.34 18.34
CA PRO A 275 -10.92 -1.68 18.87
C PRO A 275 -10.09 -2.79 18.23
N TRP A 276 -9.56 -2.56 17.02
CA TRP A 276 -8.83 -3.56 16.22
C TRP A 276 -7.39 -3.15 15.94
N LEU A 277 -7.14 -1.86 15.71
CA LEU A 277 -5.85 -1.37 15.26
C LEU A 277 -5.31 -0.29 16.19
N ALA A 278 -4.02 -0.41 16.52
CA ALA A 278 -3.26 0.67 17.13
C ALA A 278 -2.96 1.77 16.09
N PRO A 279 -2.79 3.05 16.50
CA PRO A 279 -2.60 4.16 15.57
C PRO A 279 -1.44 3.99 14.58
N GLU A 280 -0.35 3.35 14.99
CA GLU A 280 0.82 3.07 14.15
C GLU A 280 0.53 2.11 12.98
N HIS A 281 -0.55 1.34 13.07
CA HIS A 281 -1.00 0.44 11.99
C HIS A 281 -2.03 1.11 11.07
N VAL A 282 -2.31 2.41 11.25
CA VAL A 282 -3.29 3.16 10.47
C VAL A 282 -2.59 4.29 9.74
N ARG A 283 -2.57 4.22 8.42
CA ARG A 283 -2.03 5.26 7.55
C ARG A 283 -3.18 6.03 6.92
N VAL A 284 -3.27 7.32 7.23
CA VAL A 284 -4.31 8.20 6.66
C VAL A 284 -3.68 9.20 5.71
N THR A 285 -4.23 9.29 4.50
CA THR A 285 -3.84 10.25 3.46
C THR A 285 -5.08 10.98 2.95
N SER A 286 -4.88 12.12 2.29
CA SER A 286 -5.98 12.88 1.69
C SER A 286 -5.74 13.30 0.26
N ALA A 287 -6.82 13.44 -0.50
CA ALA A 287 -6.82 13.95 -1.86
C ALA A 287 -6.50 15.45 -1.90
N PHE A 288 -7.07 16.23 -0.97
CA PHE A 288 -6.63 17.60 -0.73
C PHE A 288 -5.41 17.60 0.17
N GLN A 289 -4.30 18.14 -0.35
CA GLN A 289 -3.07 18.38 0.39
C GLN A 289 -2.90 19.88 0.63
N PRO A 290 -2.31 20.30 1.77
CA PRO A 290 -1.93 21.69 1.92
C PRO A 290 -0.92 22.07 0.85
N LEU A 291 -1.15 23.18 0.16
CA LEU A 291 -0.14 23.73 -0.72
C LEU A 291 0.95 24.38 0.15
N SER A 292 2.09 23.70 0.28
CA SER A 292 3.27 24.21 0.98
C SER A 292 3.58 25.64 0.50
N ARG A 293 3.77 26.57 1.45
CA ARG A 293 4.25 27.93 1.13
C ARG A 293 5.76 27.94 0.93
#